data_AF-A0A3M4AS60-F1
#
_entry.id   AF-A0A3M4AS60-F1
#
_cell.length_a   1.000
_cell.length_b   1.000
_cell.length_c   1.000
_cell.angle_alpha   90.00
_cell.angle_beta   90.00
_cell.angle_gamma   90.00
#
_symmetry.space_group_name_H-M   'P 1'
#
loop_
_entity.id
_entity.type
_entity.pdbx_description
1 polymer ?
#
loop_
_entity_poly.entity_id
_entity_poly.type
_entity_poly.pdbx_seq_one_letter_code
_entity_poly.pdbx_strand_id
1 'polypeptide(L)'
;MSLRTLLTTLLLTASVSAVADTEVVNLSNRTSADLLPVAQNFIGKGGTVSAYGNQLIVNAAPAKIQDLRALLSQLDTPAKRLLITVDTNENNQQNSGDSQTRIISYGTTSRDGGIQQIQASEGVPALIQIGQSVPLTTTQQDSYGRLQNQTQYRNVTQGFYVTASVTGETVHLAISTNRDRMSQERPDVVNVQSTDTTVSGRLGEWISLAGINRETQADKSSTTRSYSTQGRDDLTVRVKVDTLN
;
A
#
# COMPACT_ATOMS: atom_id res chain seq x y z
N MET A 1 -25.58 74.39 -10.93
CA MET A 1 -24.91 73.56 -9.91
C MET A 1 -23.88 72.67 -10.62
N SER A 2 -22.67 72.63 -10.08
CA SER A 2 -21.43 72.30 -10.79
C SER A 2 -21.37 70.83 -11.22
N LEU A 3 -21.00 70.55 -12.48
CA LEU A 3 -20.72 69.22 -13.01
C LEU A 3 -19.76 68.40 -12.11
N ARG A 4 -18.94 69.10 -11.32
CA ARG A 4 -18.01 68.52 -10.33
C ARG A 4 -18.71 67.81 -9.17
N THR A 5 -19.88 68.28 -8.74
CA THR A 5 -20.65 67.61 -7.66
C THR A 5 -21.33 66.34 -8.13
N LEU A 6 -21.61 66.22 -9.44
CA LEU A 6 -22.23 65.04 -10.03
C LEU A 6 -21.19 63.95 -10.33
N LEU A 7 -19.97 64.34 -10.70
CA LEU A 7 -18.85 63.41 -10.90
C LEU A 7 -18.36 62.80 -9.58
N THR A 8 -18.39 63.57 -8.49
CA THR A 8 -17.95 63.11 -7.16
C THR A 8 -18.96 62.15 -6.51
N THR A 9 -20.27 62.35 -6.71
CA THR A 9 -21.28 61.37 -6.25
C THR A 9 -21.24 60.07 -7.05
N LEU A 10 -20.91 60.11 -8.35
CA LEU A 10 -20.79 58.92 -9.19
C LEU A 10 -19.55 58.06 -8.87
N LEU A 11 -18.43 58.68 -8.47
CA LEU A 11 -17.24 57.94 -8.04
C LEU A 11 -17.42 57.29 -6.66
N LEU A 12 -18.22 57.88 -5.77
CA LEU A 12 -18.43 57.37 -4.42
C LEU A 12 -19.35 56.13 -4.39
N THR A 13 -20.30 56.02 -5.32
CA THR A 13 -21.18 54.84 -5.43
C THR A 13 -20.51 53.63 -6.07
N ALA A 14 -19.43 53.81 -6.83
CA ALA A 14 -18.68 52.71 -7.44
C ALA A 14 -17.75 51.95 -6.46
N SER A 15 -17.58 52.46 -5.23
CA SER A 15 -16.56 51.97 -4.28
C SER A 15 -17.05 50.88 -3.30
N VAL A 16 -18.28 50.36 -3.44
CA VAL A 16 -18.96 49.56 -2.39
C VAL A 16 -19.17 48.07 -2.74
N SER A 17 -18.38 47.49 -3.63
CA SER A 17 -18.60 46.09 -4.08
C SER A 17 -17.42 45.18 -3.77
N ALA A 18 -17.10 45.00 -2.49
CA ALA A 18 -16.25 43.90 -2.03
C ALA A 18 -16.77 43.38 -0.69
N VAL A 19 -17.95 42.76 -0.72
CA VAL A 19 -18.48 42.02 0.43
C VAL A 19 -17.83 40.64 0.38
N ALA A 20 -16.80 40.46 1.22
CA ALA A 20 -16.20 39.15 1.44
C ALA A 20 -16.97 38.51 2.59
N ASP A 21 -17.77 37.49 2.27
CA ASP A 21 -18.56 36.77 3.28
C ASP A 21 -17.74 35.59 3.81
N THR A 22 -17.80 35.37 5.12
CA THR A 22 -17.10 34.27 5.77
C THR A 22 -18.12 33.18 6.09
N GLU A 23 -18.09 32.10 5.32
CA GLU A 23 -19.03 30.99 5.49
C GLU A 23 -18.29 29.72 5.93
N VAL A 24 -18.94 28.97 6.82
CA VAL A 24 -18.43 27.67 7.31
C VAL A 24 -19.09 26.56 6.51
N VAL A 25 -18.27 25.74 5.85
CA VAL A 25 -18.72 24.56 5.12
C VAL A 25 -18.37 23.31 5.93
N ASN A 26 -19.38 22.58 6.38
CA ASN A 26 -19.22 21.31 7.09
C ASN A 26 -18.93 20.17 6.11
N LEU A 27 -17.98 19.29 6.45
CA LEU A 27 -17.70 18.04 5.71
C LEU A 27 -18.18 16.84 6.52
N SER A 28 -18.69 15.82 5.85
CA SER A 28 -19.28 14.63 6.51
C SER A 28 -18.44 13.38 6.36
N ASN A 29 -17.79 13.19 5.21
CA ASN A 29 -17.13 11.93 4.85
C ASN A 29 -15.61 12.09 4.63
N ARG A 30 -15.16 13.26 4.18
CA ARG A 30 -13.74 13.57 3.94
C ARG A 30 -13.19 14.53 4.98
N THR A 31 -11.89 14.44 5.24
CA THR A 31 -11.23 15.37 6.15
C THR A 31 -11.03 16.73 5.50
N SER A 32 -11.04 17.79 6.31
CA SER A 32 -10.70 19.13 5.82
C SER A 32 -9.29 19.19 5.25
N ALA A 33 -8.36 18.36 5.73
CA ALA A 33 -7.00 18.29 5.21
C ALA A 33 -6.93 17.77 3.77
N ASP A 34 -7.76 16.78 3.42
CA ASP A 34 -7.79 16.21 2.06
C ASP A 34 -8.41 17.17 1.04
N LEU A 35 -9.44 17.92 1.44
CA LEU A 35 -10.17 18.83 0.56
C LEU A 35 -9.62 20.26 0.54
N LEU A 36 -8.81 20.66 1.53
CA LEU A 36 -8.23 22.00 1.62
C LEU A 36 -7.42 22.38 0.37
N PRO A 37 -6.50 21.54 -0.17
CA PRO A 37 -5.74 21.90 -1.36
C PRO A 37 -6.63 22.11 -2.59
N VAL A 38 -7.68 21.30 -2.74
CA VAL A 38 -8.65 21.40 -3.85
C VAL A 38 -9.45 22.68 -3.72
N ALA A 39 -9.98 22.96 -2.52
CA ALA A 39 -10.74 24.17 -2.24
C ALA A 39 -9.89 25.44 -2.41
N GLN A 40 -8.63 25.40 -1.97
CA GLN A 40 -7.71 26.52 -2.11
C GLN A 40 -7.35 26.81 -3.58
N ASN A 41 -7.13 25.76 -4.39
CA ASN A 41 -6.92 25.91 -5.83
C ASN A 41 -8.16 26.45 -6.55
N PHE A 42 -9.37 26.05 -6.13
CA PHE A 42 -10.62 26.52 -6.72
C PHE A 42 -10.90 28.00 -6.42
N ILE A 43 -10.67 28.43 -5.19
CA ILE A 43 -10.87 29.83 -4.76
C ILE A 43 -9.73 30.74 -5.29
N GLY A 44 -8.51 30.21 -5.36
CA GLY A 44 -7.34 30.92 -5.91
C GLY A 44 -7.09 32.26 -5.21
N LYS A 45 -6.92 33.33 -6.00
CA LYS A 45 -6.72 34.70 -5.49
C LYS A 45 -8.02 35.41 -5.07
N GLY A 46 -9.17 34.77 -5.27
CA GLY A 46 -10.49 35.36 -5.02
C GLY A 46 -11.01 35.21 -3.59
N GLY A 47 -10.19 34.67 -2.68
CA GLY A 47 -10.55 34.41 -1.30
C GLY A 47 -9.51 33.58 -0.55
N THR A 48 -9.79 33.25 0.71
CA THR A 48 -8.98 32.35 1.52
C THR A 48 -9.80 31.16 2.00
N VAL A 49 -9.15 30.01 2.15
CA VAL A 49 -9.76 28.79 2.71
C VAL A 49 -8.86 28.30 3.82
N SER A 50 -9.44 28.00 4.98
CA SER A 50 -8.74 27.42 6.14
C SER A 50 -9.48 26.19 6.63
N ALA A 51 -8.73 25.18 7.08
CA ALA A 51 -9.29 23.97 7.66
C ALA A 51 -9.41 24.10 9.18
N TYR A 52 -10.57 23.73 9.74
CA TYR A 52 -10.80 23.66 11.17
C TYR A 52 -11.66 22.45 11.54
N GLY A 53 -11.05 21.41 12.12
CA GLY A 53 -11.76 20.18 12.48
C GLY A 53 -12.25 19.42 11.24
N ASN A 54 -13.57 19.25 11.08
CA ASN A 54 -14.16 18.74 9.83
C ASN A 54 -14.66 19.86 8.89
N GLN A 55 -14.42 21.12 9.24
CA GLN A 55 -15.02 22.26 8.56
C GLN A 55 -13.98 22.98 7.71
N LEU A 56 -14.43 23.56 6.60
CA LEU A 56 -13.69 24.53 5.82
C LEU A 56 -14.27 25.91 6.10
N ILE A 57 -13.43 26.81 6.62
CA ILE A 57 -13.75 28.22 6.78
C ILE A 57 -13.34 28.90 5.47
N VAL A 58 -14.32 29.43 4.74
CA VAL A 58 -14.12 30.03 3.42
C VAL A 58 -14.46 31.51 3.51
N ASN A 59 -13.52 32.34 3.08
CA ASN A 59 -13.72 33.78 2.92
C ASN A 59 -13.60 34.12 1.44
N ALA A 60 -14.71 34.38 0.77
CA ALA A 60 -14.77 34.70 -0.66
C ALA A 60 -16.07 35.44 -1.02
N ALA A 61 -16.23 35.79 -2.31
CA ALA A 61 -17.50 36.31 -2.80
C ALA A 61 -18.62 35.25 -2.71
N PRO A 62 -19.87 35.61 -2.32
CA PRO A 62 -20.96 34.63 -2.09
C PRO A 62 -21.22 33.66 -3.25
N ALA A 63 -21.16 34.13 -4.50
CA ALA A 63 -21.32 33.29 -5.68
C ALA A 63 -20.24 32.18 -5.76
N LYS A 64 -18.99 32.51 -5.41
CA LYS A 64 -17.88 31.54 -5.40
C LYS A 64 -17.99 30.52 -4.28
N ILE A 65 -18.53 30.93 -3.14
CA ILE A 65 -18.79 30.02 -2.02
C ILE A 65 -19.89 29.01 -2.42
N GLN A 66 -20.93 29.47 -3.12
CA GLN A 66 -21.98 28.58 -3.64
C GLN A 66 -21.44 27.57 -4.64
N ASP A 67 -20.58 28.00 -5.57
CA ASP A 67 -19.91 27.09 -6.52
C ASP A 67 -19.01 26.08 -5.79
N LEU A 68 -18.24 26.53 -4.78
CA LEU A 68 -17.38 25.66 -3.98
C LEU A 68 -18.22 24.64 -3.19
N ARG A 69 -19.36 25.05 -2.62
CA ARG A 69 -20.28 24.16 -1.92
C ARG A 69 -20.83 23.07 -2.87
N ALA A 70 -21.21 23.45 -4.09
CA ALA A 70 -21.67 22.49 -5.09
C ALA A 70 -20.57 21.48 -5.44
N LEU A 71 -19.33 21.95 -5.61
CA LEU A 71 -18.17 21.08 -5.86
C LEU A 71 -17.91 20.14 -4.68
N LEU A 72 -17.86 20.66 -3.45
CA LEU A 72 -17.60 19.86 -2.25
C LEU A 72 -18.67 18.79 -2.04
N SER A 73 -19.93 19.07 -2.38
CA SER A 73 -21.00 18.07 -2.28
C SER A 73 -20.81 16.84 -3.18
N GLN A 74 -20.06 17.00 -4.29
CA GLN A 74 -19.73 15.89 -5.19
C GLN A 74 -18.48 15.12 -4.73
N LEU A 75 -17.58 15.79 -4.01
CA LEU A 75 -16.32 15.21 -3.53
C LEU A 75 -16.44 14.56 -2.14
N ASP A 76 -17.40 14.99 -1.32
CA ASP A 76 -17.65 14.48 0.02
C ASP A 76 -18.40 13.13 0.00
N THR A 77 -17.82 12.15 -0.68
CA THR A 77 -18.35 10.78 -0.77
C THR A 77 -17.82 9.90 0.36
N PRO A 78 -18.64 8.96 0.88
CA PRO A 78 -18.22 8.03 1.92
C PRO A 78 -17.07 7.14 1.44
N ALA A 79 -16.00 7.04 2.24
CA ALA A 79 -14.89 6.14 1.97
C ALA A 79 -15.36 4.69 2.10
N LYS A 80 -15.03 3.84 1.12
CA LYS A 80 -15.35 2.41 1.19
C LYS A 80 -14.41 1.70 2.17
N ARG A 81 -14.93 0.74 2.91
CA ARG A 81 -14.10 -0.19 3.70
C ARG A 81 -13.69 -1.35 2.80
N LEU A 82 -12.41 -1.68 2.79
CA LEU A 82 -11.82 -2.69 1.92
C LEU A 82 -11.23 -3.82 2.77
N LEU A 83 -11.47 -5.06 2.35
CA LEU A 83 -10.76 -6.24 2.84
C LEU A 83 -9.70 -6.61 1.80
N ILE A 84 -8.44 -6.49 2.18
CA ILE A 84 -7.30 -6.79 1.32
C ILE A 84 -6.74 -8.13 1.75
N THR A 85 -6.79 -9.10 0.85
CA THR A 85 -6.29 -10.46 1.03
C THR A 85 -5.07 -10.67 0.15
N VAL A 86 -3.93 -11.03 0.73
CA VAL A 86 -2.71 -11.36 0.00
C VAL A 86 -2.43 -12.84 0.18
N ASP A 87 -2.23 -13.54 -0.93
CA ASP A 87 -1.85 -14.94 -0.98
C ASP A 87 -0.41 -15.05 -1.50
N THR A 88 0.48 -15.54 -0.64
CA THR A 88 1.88 -15.84 -0.97
C THR A 88 2.08 -17.34 -0.89
N ASN A 89 1.55 -18.07 -1.87
CA ASN A 89 1.71 -19.52 -1.94
C ASN A 89 2.97 -19.87 -2.75
N GLU A 90 3.81 -20.71 -2.13
CA GLU A 90 4.92 -21.41 -2.78
C GLU A 90 4.39 -22.77 -3.23
N ASN A 91 4.00 -22.90 -4.49
CA ASN A 91 3.50 -24.17 -5.02
C ASN A 91 4.68 -25.06 -5.42
N ASN A 92 5.19 -25.82 -4.45
CA ASN A 92 6.06 -26.96 -4.76
C ASN A 92 5.21 -28.19 -5.15
N GLN A 93 4.33 -28.04 -6.16
CA GLN A 93 3.53 -29.16 -6.68
C GLN A 93 4.31 -29.84 -7.81
N GLN A 94 4.88 -31.00 -7.47
CA GLN A 94 5.53 -31.89 -8.41
C GLN A 94 4.47 -32.52 -9.33
N ASN A 95 4.33 -31.95 -10.52
CA ASN A 95 3.56 -32.57 -11.61
C ASN A 95 4.31 -33.84 -12.08
N SER A 96 4.03 -34.98 -11.44
CA SER A 96 4.50 -36.29 -11.90
C SER A 96 3.66 -36.73 -13.09
N GLY A 97 4.05 -36.29 -14.28
CA GLY A 97 3.62 -36.88 -15.54
C GLY A 97 4.37 -38.20 -15.79
N ASP A 98 3.61 -39.29 -15.77
CA ASP A 98 3.90 -40.59 -16.37
C ASP A 98 4.93 -41.55 -15.71
N SER A 99 4.62 -42.84 -15.84
CA SER A 99 5.45 -44.04 -15.60
C SER A 99 5.64 -44.56 -14.15
N GLN A 100 4.74 -45.49 -13.77
CA GLN A 100 4.90 -46.76 -13.00
C GLN A 100 6.02 -46.94 -11.93
N THR A 101 6.62 -45.90 -11.38
CA THR A 101 7.64 -46.02 -10.33
C THR A 101 7.06 -45.56 -9.00
N ARG A 102 7.03 -46.47 -8.01
CA ARG A 102 6.55 -46.18 -6.65
C ARG A 102 7.62 -45.39 -5.90
N ILE A 103 7.70 -44.09 -6.16
CA ILE A 103 8.59 -43.19 -5.45
C ILE A 103 7.93 -42.84 -4.11
N ILE A 104 8.52 -43.30 -3.01
CA ILE A 104 8.16 -42.86 -1.65
C ILE A 104 8.75 -41.46 -1.48
N SER A 105 7.97 -40.44 -1.81
CA SER A 105 8.35 -39.04 -1.62
C SER A 105 8.09 -38.64 -0.17
N TYR A 106 9.15 -38.28 0.56
CA TYR A 106 9.05 -37.58 1.84
C TYR A 106 8.92 -36.08 1.54
N GLY A 107 7.70 -35.63 1.25
CA GLY A 107 7.41 -34.21 1.10
C GLY A 107 7.25 -33.57 2.48
N THR A 108 8.19 -32.74 2.89
CA THR A 108 7.95 -31.79 3.99
C THR A 108 7.05 -30.69 3.43
N THR A 109 5.74 -30.76 3.69
CA THR A 109 4.83 -29.68 3.33
C THR A 109 5.20 -28.45 4.16
N SER A 110 5.98 -27.54 3.58
CA SER A 110 6.31 -26.26 4.19
C SER A 110 5.04 -25.42 4.34
N ARG A 111 4.44 -25.43 5.53
CA ARG A 111 3.24 -24.65 5.90
C ARG A 111 3.53 -23.17 6.14
N ASP A 112 4.47 -22.60 5.38
CA ASP A 112 4.98 -21.26 5.63
C ASP A 112 4.37 -20.22 4.68
N GLY A 113 3.74 -20.65 3.59
CA GLY A 113 2.87 -19.82 2.75
C GLY A 113 1.48 -19.70 3.38
N GLY A 114 0.96 -18.48 3.48
CA GLY A 114 -0.32 -18.22 4.15
C GLY A 114 -1.10 -17.09 3.48
N ILE A 115 -2.41 -17.18 3.58
CA ILE A 115 -3.33 -16.10 3.23
C ILE A 115 -3.29 -15.08 4.38
N GLN A 116 -2.92 -13.85 4.08
CA GLN A 116 -2.92 -12.74 5.03
C GLN A 116 -4.01 -11.75 4.68
N GLN A 117 -4.72 -11.23 5.68
CA GLN A 117 -5.85 -10.32 5.48
C GLN A 117 -5.71 -9.08 6.35
N ILE A 118 -6.04 -7.93 5.79
CA ILE A 118 -6.15 -6.66 6.52
C ILE A 118 -7.37 -5.89 6.03
N GLN A 119 -8.03 -5.19 6.96
CA GLN A 119 -9.09 -4.24 6.62
C GLN A 119 -8.52 -2.83 6.62
N ALA A 120 -8.85 -2.06 5.58
CA ALA A 120 -8.39 -0.69 5.42
C ALA A 120 -9.51 0.19 4.87
N SER A 121 -9.47 1.48 5.19
CA SER A 121 -10.29 2.47 4.49
C SER A 121 -9.66 2.81 3.15
N GLU A 122 -10.49 3.02 2.14
CA GLU A 122 -10.06 3.43 0.81
C GLU A 122 -9.16 4.69 0.87
N GLY A 123 -8.02 4.62 0.19
CA GLY A 123 -7.02 5.69 0.11
C GLY A 123 -6.09 5.78 1.33
N VAL A 124 -6.29 4.96 2.36
CA VAL A 124 -5.49 4.99 3.60
C VAL A 124 -4.48 3.83 3.59
N PRO A 125 -3.20 4.06 3.94
CA PRO A 125 -2.22 3.01 4.02
C PRO A 125 -2.49 2.05 5.19
N ALA A 126 -2.24 0.76 4.96
CA ALA A 126 -2.40 -0.30 5.95
C ALA A 126 -1.19 -1.25 5.92
N LEU A 127 -0.79 -1.73 7.09
CA LEU A 127 0.35 -2.64 7.28
C LEU A 127 -0.02 -3.78 8.21
N ILE A 128 0.26 -5.00 7.77
CA ILE A 128 0.31 -6.18 8.64
C ILE A 128 1.72 -6.75 8.60
N GLN A 129 2.32 -6.95 9.76
CA GLN A 129 3.66 -7.51 9.89
C GLN A 129 3.72 -8.44 11.09
N ILE A 130 4.15 -9.67 10.87
CA ILE A 130 4.39 -10.68 11.89
C ILE A 130 5.84 -11.13 11.79
N GLY A 131 6.48 -11.46 12.90
CA GLY A 131 7.89 -11.83 12.86
C GLY A 131 8.41 -12.35 14.18
N GLN A 132 9.67 -12.78 14.17
CA GLN A 132 10.39 -13.30 15.32
C GLN A 132 11.78 -12.67 15.39
N SER A 133 12.31 -12.50 16.60
CA SER A 133 13.69 -12.06 16.80
C SER A 133 14.58 -13.27 17.01
N VAL A 134 15.47 -13.55 16.06
CA VAL A 134 16.37 -14.71 16.11
C VAL A 134 17.79 -14.27 16.50
N PRO A 135 18.46 -14.99 17.43
CA PRO A 135 19.86 -14.72 17.76
C PRO A 135 20.77 -15.30 16.68
N LEU A 136 21.55 -14.43 16.03
CA LEU A 136 22.60 -14.81 15.09
C LEU A 136 23.94 -14.74 15.84
N THR A 137 24.58 -15.89 16.03
CA THR A 137 25.90 -15.94 16.68
C THR A 137 26.97 -16.05 15.61
N THR A 138 27.84 -15.04 15.55
CA THR A 138 29.00 -15.07 14.66
C THR A 138 30.26 -15.26 15.48
N THR A 139 31.16 -16.13 15.01
CA THR A 139 32.47 -16.34 15.60
C THR A 139 33.48 -15.50 14.83
N GLN A 140 34.05 -14.48 15.48
CA GLN A 140 35.10 -13.65 14.89
C GLN A 140 36.41 -13.86 15.62
N GLN A 141 37.52 -13.88 14.87
CA GLN A 141 38.85 -13.98 15.44
C GLN A 141 39.38 -12.57 15.69
N ASP A 142 39.69 -12.26 16.95
CA ASP A 142 40.29 -10.98 17.33
C ASP A 142 41.74 -10.87 16.82
N SER A 143 42.32 -9.67 16.85
CA SER A 143 43.69 -9.35 16.39
C SER A 143 44.78 -10.24 17.02
N TYR A 144 44.51 -10.82 18.19
CA TYR A 144 45.39 -11.77 18.90
C TYR A 144 45.09 -13.25 18.65
N GLY A 145 44.28 -13.57 17.64
CA GLY A 145 43.98 -14.94 17.24
C GLY A 145 42.94 -15.68 18.11
N ARG A 146 42.32 -14.99 19.08
CA ARG A 146 41.31 -15.56 19.98
C ARG A 146 39.93 -15.52 19.32
N LEU A 147 39.19 -16.62 19.39
CA LEU A 147 37.81 -16.68 18.92
C LEU A 147 36.89 -15.99 19.94
N GLN A 148 36.12 -15.01 19.48
CA GLN A 148 35.07 -14.34 20.26
C GLN A 148 33.73 -14.58 19.59
N ASN A 149 32.74 -14.98 20.39
CA ASN A 149 31.37 -15.18 19.94
C ASN A 149 30.59 -13.88 20.14
N GLN A 150 30.02 -13.35 19.08
CA GLN A 150 29.13 -12.19 19.13
C GLN A 150 27.73 -12.61 18.71
N THR A 151 26.79 -12.57 19.64
CA THR A 151 25.36 -12.82 19.37
C THR A 151 24.65 -11.50 19.10
N GLN A 152 24.04 -11.37 17.93
CA GLN A 152 23.20 -10.23 17.54
C GLN A 152 21.78 -10.73 17.25
N TYR A 153 20.78 -10.02 17.76
CA TYR A 153 19.39 -10.31 17.42
C TYR A 153 19.01 -9.68 16.09
N ARG A 154 18.35 -10.45 15.23
CA ARG A 154 17.79 -9.98 13.96
C ARG A 154 16.30 -10.30 13.91
N ASN A 155 15.51 -9.31 13.53
CA ASN A 155 14.09 -9.51 13.28
C ASN A 155 13.94 -10.15 11.90
N VAL A 156 13.24 -11.28 11.88
CA VAL A 156 12.82 -12.00 10.67
C VAL A 156 11.33 -11.77 10.57
N THR A 157 10.91 -10.96 9.60
CA THR A 157 9.53 -10.50 9.48
C THR A 157 8.89 -10.94 8.18
N GLN A 158 7.58 -11.11 8.21
CA GLN A 158 6.75 -11.34 7.03
C GLN A 158 5.49 -10.49 7.12
N GLY A 159 5.05 -9.95 5.99
CA GLY A 159 3.93 -9.04 5.97
C GLY A 159 3.80 -8.28 4.67
N PHE A 160 2.85 -7.35 4.65
CA PHE A 160 2.67 -6.45 3.52
C PHE A 160 2.17 -5.09 3.96
N TYR A 161 2.68 -4.07 3.28
CA TYR A 161 2.21 -2.70 3.29
C TYR A 161 1.39 -2.47 2.04
N VAL A 162 0.22 -1.86 2.17
CA VAL A 162 -0.69 -1.68 1.04
C VAL A 162 -1.45 -0.35 1.12
N THR A 163 -1.69 0.26 -0.03
CA THR A 163 -2.60 1.38 -0.19
C THR A 163 -3.52 1.06 -1.37
N ALA A 164 -4.83 1.11 -1.13
CA ALA A 164 -5.84 0.75 -2.13
C ALA A 164 -6.83 1.92 -2.33
N SER A 165 -7.09 2.29 -3.59
CA SER A 165 -8.09 3.31 -3.96
C SER A 165 -9.04 2.75 -5.01
N VAL A 166 -10.33 3.10 -4.97
CA VAL A 166 -11.36 2.53 -5.83
C VAL A 166 -11.94 3.59 -6.76
N THR A 167 -11.86 3.34 -8.06
CA THR A 167 -12.47 4.18 -9.09
C THR A 167 -13.54 3.36 -9.83
N GLY A 168 -14.82 3.62 -9.51
CA GLY A 168 -15.93 2.81 -10.02
C GLY A 168 -15.86 1.37 -9.49
N GLU A 169 -15.54 0.42 -10.37
CA GLU A 169 -15.36 -1.01 -10.08
C GLU A 169 -13.88 -1.46 -10.09
N THR A 170 -12.97 -0.55 -10.47
CA THR A 170 -11.54 -0.84 -10.53
C THR A 170 -10.86 -0.43 -9.23
N VAL A 171 -10.02 -1.30 -8.70
CA VAL A 171 -9.11 -0.98 -7.59
C VAL A 171 -7.72 -0.70 -8.15
N HIS A 172 -7.13 0.40 -7.70
CA HIS A 172 -5.71 0.70 -7.86
C HIS A 172 -5.01 0.36 -6.55
N LEU A 173 -3.95 -0.43 -6.64
CA LEU A 173 -3.26 -0.99 -5.49
C LEU A 173 -1.77 -0.70 -5.60
N ALA A 174 -1.20 -0.05 -4.59
CA ALA A 174 0.22 -0.03 -4.34
C ALA A 174 0.51 -0.99 -3.19
N ILE A 175 1.34 -2.01 -3.41
CA ILE A 175 1.63 -3.05 -2.43
C ILE A 175 3.13 -3.35 -2.37
N SER A 176 3.62 -3.44 -1.14
CA SER A 176 4.97 -3.86 -0.80
C SER A 176 4.87 -5.07 0.11
N THR A 177 5.37 -6.22 -0.32
CA THR A 177 5.44 -7.43 0.51
C THR A 177 6.87 -7.66 0.98
N ASN A 178 7.01 -8.15 2.21
CA ASN A 178 8.28 -8.59 2.78
C ASN A 178 8.10 -9.99 3.36
N ARG A 179 9.08 -10.87 3.12
CA ARG A 179 9.11 -12.24 3.61
C ARG A 179 10.54 -12.62 3.92
N ASP A 180 10.88 -12.60 5.19
CA ASP A 180 12.14 -13.09 5.70
C ASP A 180 11.94 -14.51 6.24
N ARG A 181 12.80 -15.45 5.85
CA ARG A 181 12.79 -16.83 6.34
C ARG A 181 14.19 -17.30 6.70
N MET A 182 14.30 -18.14 7.72
CA MET A 182 15.57 -18.80 8.03
C MET A 182 15.96 -19.73 6.87
N SER A 183 17.24 -19.75 6.51
CA SER A 183 17.73 -20.68 5.50
C SER A 183 17.80 -22.09 6.07
N GLN A 184 17.20 -23.05 5.37
CA GLN A 184 17.26 -24.46 5.75
C GLN A 184 18.66 -25.05 5.54
N GLU A 185 19.45 -24.48 4.63
CA GLU A 185 20.81 -24.92 4.30
C GLU A 185 21.85 -24.36 5.26
N ARG A 186 21.59 -23.17 5.82
CA ARG A 186 22.52 -22.46 6.71
C ARG A 186 21.75 -21.85 7.89
N PRO A 187 21.87 -22.41 9.10
CA PRO A 187 21.15 -21.93 10.29
C PRO A 187 21.38 -20.46 10.64
N ASP A 188 22.50 -19.87 10.20
CA ASP A 188 22.87 -18.48 10.48
C ASP A 188 22.56 -17.50 9.32
N VAL A 189 21.82 -17.95 8.30
CA VAL A 189 21.46 -17.12 7.15
C VAL A 189 19.96 -16.89 7.12
N VAL A 190 19.58 -15.63 6.93
CA VAL A 190 18.19 -15.22 6.68
C VAL A 190 18.03 -14.95 5.19
N ASN A 191 17.13 -15.68 4.55
CA ASN A 191 16.68 -15.40 3.19
C ASN A 191 15.64 -14.29 3.25
N VAL A 192 15.95 -13.15 2.63
CA VAL A 192 15.06 -11.99 2.57
C VAL A 192 14.46 -11.93 1.17
N GLN A 193 13.16 -11.73 1.10
CA GLN A 193 12.45 -11.47 -0.14
C GLN A 193 11.54 -10.26 0.03
N SER A 194 11.60 -9.34 -0.93
CA SER A 194 10.72 -8.19 -1.00
C SER A 194 10.13 -8.05 -2.41
N THR A 195 8.95 -7.47 -2.51
CA THR A 195 8.30 -7.17 -3.79
C THR A 195 7.52 -5.88 -3.67
N ASP A 196 7.83 -4.91 -4.53
CA ASP A 196 7.19 -3.61 -4.57
C ASP A 196 6.53 -3.42 -5.94
N THR A 197 5.22 -3.26 -5.96
CA THR A 197 4.48 -3.14 -7.22
C THR A 197 3.23 -2.28 -7.08
N THR A 198 2.83 -1.69 -8.21
CA THR A 198 1.57 -0.98 -8.34
C THR A 198 0.76 -1.66 -9.44
N VAL A 199 -0.41 -2.18 -9.08
CA VAL A 199 -1.29 -2.90 -10.01
C VAL A 199 -2.69 -2.30 -10.01
N SER A 200 -3.50 -2.67 -11.00
CA SER A 200 -4.91 -2.34 -11.04
C SER A 200 -5.71 -3.54 -11.51
N GLY A 201 -6.91 -3.70 -11.00
CA GLY A 201 -7.80 -4.80 -11.37
C GLY A 201 -9.21 -4.60 -10.83
N ARG A 202 -10.07 -5.60 -11.01
CA ARG A 202 -11.47 -5.54 -10.56
C ARG A 202 -11.58 -5.92 -9.09
N LEU A 203 -12.52 -5.30 -8.39
CA LEU A 203 -12.90 -5.71 -7.03
C LEU A 203 -13.42 -7.15 -7.02
N GLY A 204 -13.06 -7.91 -5.98
CA GLY A 204 -13.49 -9.30 -5.79
C GLY A 204 -12.73 -10.35 -6.60
N GLU A 205 -11.84 -9.94 -7.50
CA GLU A 205 -11.03 -10.85 -8.31
C GLU A 205 -9.59 -10.95 -7.78
N TRP A 206 -8.97 -12.11 -7.96
CA TRP A 206 -7.55 -12.30 -7.66
C TRP A 206 -6.69 -11.68 -8.77
N ILE A 207 -5.85 -10.73 -8.39
CA ILE A 207 -4.90 -10.04 -9.24
C ILE A 207 -3.52 -10.62 -8.97
N SER A 208 -2.81 -11.07 -10.01
CA SER A 208 -1.43 -11.53 -9.89
C SER A 208 -0.48 -10.33 -9.79
N LEU A 209 0.38 -10.32 -8.76
CA LEU A 209 1.31 -9.24 -8.47
C LEU A 209 2.73 -9.55 -8.96
N ALA A 210 3.19 -10.77 -8.70
CA ALA A 210 4.52 -11.25 -9.08
C ALA A 210 4.52 -12.77 -9.18
N GLY A 211 5.34 -13.29 -10.10
CA GLY A 211 5.68 -14.71 -10.23
C GLY A 211 7.18 -14.85 -10.45
N ILE A 212 7.86 -15.62 -9.61
CA ILE A 212 9.28 -15.95 -9.79
C ILE A 212 9.43 -17.44 -10.06
N ASN A 213 9.94 -17.79 -11.25
CA ASN A 213 10.22 -19.18 -11.63
C ASN A 213 11.75 -19.39 -11.61
N ARG A 214 12.26 -20.14 -10.64
CA ARG A 214 13.70 -20.50 -10.57
C ARG A 214 13.87 -21.99 -10.85
N GLU A 215 14.41 -22.32 -12.02
CA GLU A 215 14.76 -23.68 -12.42
C GLU A 215 16.24 -23.92 -12.13
N THR A 216 16.54 -24.78 -11.15
CA THR A 216 17.93 -25.13 -10.80
C THR A 216 18.20 -26.57 -11.25
N GLN A 217 18.96 -26.73 -12.32
CA GLN A 217 19.37 -28.02 -12.85
C GLN A 217 20.80 -28.31 -12.37
N ALA A 218 20.94 -29.17 -11.36
CA ALA A 218 22.23 -29.56 -10.82
C ALA A 218 22.64 -30.94 -11.40
N ASP A 219 23.36 -30.93 -12.52
CA ASP A 219 23.98 -32.13 -13.07
C ASP A 219 25.24 -32.48 -12.27
N LYS A 220 25.14 -33.45 -11.36
CA LYS A 220 26.30 -34.10 -10.74
C LYS A 220 26.41 -35.54 -11.23
N SER A 221 27.33 -35.77 -12.16
CA SER A 221 27.78 -37.11 -12.50
C SER A 221 28.76 -37.61 -11.44
N SER A 222 28.35 -38.60 -10.66
CA SER A 222 29.25 -39.46 -9.92
C SER A 222 28.65 -40.86 -9.88
N THR A 223 29.35 -41.79 -10.50
CA THR A 223 29.02 -43.21 -10.56
C THR A 223 28.79 -43.74 -9.14
N THR A 224 27.58 -44.29 -8.93
CA THR A 224 27.00 -44.83 -7.67
C THR A 224 26.27 -43.83 -6.77
N ARG A 225 24.93 -43.84 -6.88
CA ARG A 225 23.86 -43.10 -6.13
C ARG A 225 23.50 -41.73 -6.69
N SER A 226 22.39 -41.68 -7.44
CA SER A 226 21.75 -40.45 -7.88
C SER A 226 20.85 -39.88 -6.77
N TYR A 227 21.19 -38.71 -6.26
CA TYR A 227 20.26 -37.86 -5.51
C TYR A 227 19.88 -36.69 -6.42
N SER A 228 18.69 -36.74 -7.03
CA SER A 228 18.15 -35.63 -7.81
C SER A 228 17.27 -34.78 -6.91
N THR A 229 17.77 -33.66 -6.43
CA THR A 229 16.95 -32.62 -5.80
C THR A 229 16.58 -31.62 -6.89
N GLN A 230 15.43 -31.83 -7.54
CA GLN A 230 14.86 -30.83 -8.45
C GLN A 230 14.03 -29.85 -7.60
N GLY A 231 14.66 -28.76 -7.18
CA GLY A 231 13.98 -27.65 -6.51
C GLY A 231 13.43 -26.69 -7.56
N ARG A 232 12.11 -26.70 -7.76
CA ARG A 232 11.40 -25.64 -8.48
C ARG A 232 10.73 -24.75 -7.43
N ASP A 233 11.34 -23.61 -7.15
CA ASP A 233 10.77 -22.58 -6.30
C ASP A 233 9.92 -21.67 -7.20
N ASP A 234 8.62 -21.93 -7.26
CA ASP A 234 7.63 -21.04 -7.88
C ASP A 234 6.88 -20.29 -6.78
N LEU A 235 7.25 -19.02 -6.57
CA LEU A 235 6.47 -18.13 -5.70
C LEU A 235 5.54 -17.31 -6.57
N THR A 236 4.25 -17.46 -6.29
CA THR A 236 3.21 -16.61 -6.86
C THR A 236 2.62 -15.74 -5.76
N VAL A 237 2.63 -14.42 -5.99
CA VAL A 237 2.00 -13.45 -5.09
C VAL A 237 0.73 -12.96 -5.76
N ARG A 238 -0.40 -13.14 -5.09
CA ARG A 238 -1.71 -12.71 -5.57
C ARG A 238 -2.39 -11.86 -4.52
N VAL A 239 -3.21 -10.91 -4.96
CA VAL A 239 -4.00 -10.06 -4.08
C VAL A 239 -5.44 -10.02 -4.52
N LYS A 240 -6.36 -9.98 -3.56
CA LYS A 240 -7.78 -9.76 -3.80
C LYS A 240 -8.26 -8.66 -2.88
N VAL A 241 -9.03 -7.73 -3.44
CA VAL A 241 -9.63 -6.64 -2.68
C VAL A 241 -11.14 -6.77 -2.76
N ASP A 242 -11.76 -7.02 -1.62
CA ASP A 242 -13.21 -7.06 -1.48
C ASP A 242 -13.70 -5.76 -0.83
N THR A 243 -14.90 -5.31 -1.19
CA THR A 243 -15.56 -4.20 -0.47
C THR A 243 -16.39 -4.76 0.68
N LEU A 244 -16.24 -4.15 1.86
CA LEU A 244 -17.04 -4.47 3.03
C LEU A 244 -18.14 -3.42 3.15
N ASN A 245 -19.38 -3.83 2.89
CA ASN A 245 -20.56 -3.01 3.15
C ASN A 245 -20.80 -2.80 4.66
#